data_AF-A0A1M6NWW7-F1
#
_entry.id   AF-A0A1M6NWW7-F1
#
_cell.length_a   1.000
_cell.length_b   1.000
_cell.length_c   1.000
_cell.angle_alpha   90.00
_cell.angle_beta   90.00
_cell.angle_gamma   90.00
#
_symmetry.space_group_name_H-M   'P 1'
#
loop_
_entity.id
_entity.type
_entity.pdbx_description
1 polymer ?
#
loop_
_entity_poly.entity_id
_entity_poly.type
_entity_poly.pdbx_seq_one_letter_code
_entity_poly.pdbx_strand_id
1 'polypeptide(L)'
;MVSPTAIIIGIVVSVALLVVHEFLHAIVYPSKARVVIGFVPKEFMAVALTSYPLRRSRFIVMCLLPYLLGVIPIILFCISPATNIEINGFLFGLSFLGLTSPCVDGYNVFQALRQTKEGDYLQFYGDDLYAFSGNL
;
A
#
# COMPACT_ATOMS: atom_id res chain seq x y z
N MET A 1 14.63 -14.63 19.01
CA MET A 1 13.87 -15.82 18.53
C MET A 1 12.44 -15.39 18.23
N VAL A 2 11.70 -16.12 17.40
CA VAL A 2 10.31 -15.79 17.02
C VAL A 2 9.39 -16.98 17.29
N SER A 3 8.17 -16.70 17.74
CA SER A 3 7.12 -17.70 17.96
C SER A 3 6.40 -18.01 16.64
N PRO A 4 6.39 -19.28 16.17
CA PRO A 4 5.68 -19.65 14.94
C PRO A 4 4.18 -19.36 15.00
N THR A 5 3.55 -19.55 16.16
CA THR A 5 2.12 -19.29 16.35
C THR A 5 1.82 -17.79 16.26
N ALA A 6 2.66 -16.94 16.86
CA ALA A 6 2.52 -15.50 16.74
C ALA A 6 2.73 -14.98 15.31
N ILE A 7 3.63 -15.60 14.53
CA ILE A 7 3.79 -15.29 13.10
C ILE A 7 2.49 -15.53 12.35
N ILE A 8 1.86 -16.70 12.54
CA ILE A 8 0.58 -17.03 11.88
C ILE A 8 -0.50 -16.02 12.27
N ILE A 9 -0.59 -15.66 13.56
CA ILE A 9 -1.53 -14.64 14.03
C ILE A 9 -1.25 -13.29 13.36
N GLY A 10 0.00 -12.87 13.25
CA GLY A 10 0.40 -11.65 12.55
C GLY A 10 0.02 -11.66 11.07
N ILE A 11 0.17 -12.80 10.38
CA ILE A 11 -0.27 -12.97 8.99
C ILE A 11 -1.80 -12.84 8.89
N VAL A 12 -2.56 -13.50 9.77
CA VAL A 12 -4.03 -13.42 9.76
C VAL A 12 -4.50 -11.97 10.00
N VAL A 13 -3.89 -11.27 10.96
CA VAL A 13 -4.25 -9.86 11.24
C VAL A 13 -3.86 -8.95 10.08
N SER A 14 -2.74 -9.19 9.40
CA SER A 14 -2.33 -8.36 8.27
C SER A 14 -3.24 -8.50 7.03
N VAL A 15 -3.95 -9.62 6.88
CA VAL A 15 -5.05 -9.70 5.88
C VAL A 15 -6.14 -8.67 6.20
N ALA A 16 -6.51 -8.48 7.47
CA ALA A 16 -7.47 -7.45 7.85
C ALA A 16 -6.91 -6.02 7.62
N LEU A 17 -5.59 -5.84 7.71
CA LEU A 17 -4.94 -4.56 7.41
C LEU A 17 -4.95 -4.19 5.92
N LEU A 18 -5.29 -5.10 5.01
CA LEU A 18 -5.53 -4.75 3.59
C LEU A 18 -6.68 -3.74 3.45
N VAL A 19 -7.64 -3.72 4.37
CA VAL A 19 -8.66 -2.67 4.39
C VAL A 19 -8.02 -1.32 4.69
N VAL A 20 -7.10 -1.27 5.66
CA VAL A 20 -6.35 -0.06 6.01
C VAL A 20 -5.41 0.36 4.87
N HIS A 21 -4.83 -0.59 4.14
CA HIS A 21 -4.01 -0.33 2.95
C HIS A 21 -4.76 0.54 1.94
N GLU A 22 -5.99 0.18 1.61
CA GLU A 22 -6.79 0.96 0.66
C GLU A 22 -7.25 2.31 1.22
N PHE A 23 -7.48 2.40 2.53
CA PHE A 23 -7.71 3.69 3.17
C PHE A 23 -6.49 4.61 3.08
N LEU A 24 -5.27 4.07 3.20
CA LEU A 24 -4.04 4.85 3.03
C LEU A 24 -3.95 5.41 1.60
N HIS A 25 -4.24 4.59 0.59
CA HIS A 25 -4.35 5.07 -0.80
C HIS A 25 -5.35 6.24 -0.93
N ALA A 26 -6.52 6.10 -0.32
CA ALA A 26 -7.60 7.11 -0.38
C ALA A 26 -7.21 8.47 0.24
N ILE A 27 -6.41 8.49 1.30
CA ILE A 27 -6.02 9.73 2.02
C ILE A 27 -5.24 10.71 1.13
N VAL A 28 -4.53 10.20 0.11
CA VAL A 28 -3.72 11.04 -0.78
C VAL A 28 -4.58 11.79 -1.81
N TYR A 29 -5.80 11.32 -2.06
CA TYR A 29 -6.72 11.99 -2.98
C TYR A 29 -7.28 13.29 -2.39
N PRO A 30 -7.44 14.35 -3.20
CA PRO A 30 -8.03 15.59 -2.71
C PRO A 30 -9.49 15.38 -2.30
N SER A 31 -9.96 16.12 -1.30
CA SER A 31 -11.32 16.03 -0.75
C SER A 31 -12.47 16.31 -1.72
N LYS A 32 -12.18 16.90 -2.89
CA LYS A 32 -13.13 17.07 -4.01
C LYS A 32 -13.23 15.85 -4.93
N ALA A 33 -12.30 14.90 -4.84
CA ALA A 33 -12.34 13.65 -5.56
C ALA A 33 -13.31 12.70 -4.84
N ARG A 34 -14.27 12.14 -5.59
CA ARG A 34 -15.17 11.11 -5.06
C ARG A 34 -14.41 9.78 -5.00
N VAL A 35 -13.81 9.49 -3.85
CA VAL A 35 -13.14 8.20 -3.59
C VAL A 35 -14.20 7.14 -3.27
N VAL A 36 -14.44 6.25 -4.22
CA VAL A 36 -15.28 5.07 -3.98
C VAL A 36 -14.38 3.95 -3.51
N ILE A 37 -14.41 3.68 -2.21
CA ILE A 37 -13.78 2.50 -1.61
C ILE A 37 -14.72 1.33 -1.87
N GLY A 38 -14.44 0.55 -2.92
CA GLY A 38 -15.17 -0.67 -3.24
C GLY A 38 -14.39 -1.90 -2.79
N PHE A 39 -15.07 -2.96 -2.37
CA PHE A 39 -14.46 -4.29 -2.21
C PHE A 39 -14.81 -5.11 -3.46
N VAL A 40 -13.82 -5.57 -4.22
CA VAL A 40 -14.04 -6.50 -5.36
C VAL A 40 -13.78 -7.91 -4.84
N PRO A 41 -14.83 -8.69 -4.50
CA PRO A 41 -14.66 -9.98 -3.84
C PRO A 41 -13.98 -11.03 -4.72
N LYS A 42 -14.02 -10.83 -6.04
CA LYS A 42 -13.51 -11.77 -7.04
C LYS A 42 -11.98 -11.82 -7.08
N GLU A 43 -11.32 -10.69 -6.75
CA GLU A 43 -9.86 -10.55 -6.78
C GLU A 43 -9.28 -10.31 -5.37
N PHE A 44 -10.12 -10.34 -4.31
CA PHE A 44 -9.70 -9.98 -2.94
C PHE A 44 -9.04 -8.58 -2.83
N MET A 45 -9.33 -7.70 -3.78
CA MET A 45 -8.81 -6.32 -3.79
C MET A 45 -9.91 -5.38 -3.34
N ALA A 46 -9.66 -4.62 -2.29
CA ALA A 46 -10.37 -3.36 -2.14
C ALA A 46 -9.74 -2.39 -3.14
N VAL A 47 -10.56 -1.66 -3.89
CA VAL A 47 -10.10 -0.78 -4.96
C VAL A 47 -10.67 0.60 -4.67
N ALA A 48 -9.81 1.58 -4.46
CA ALA A 48 -10.18 2.99 -4.56
C ALA A 48 -10.41 3.32 -6.04
N LEU A 49 -11.66 3.14 -6.51
CA LEU A 49 -12.03 3.49 -7.88
C LEU A 49 -12.16 5.01 -7.97
N THR A 50 -11.03 5.67 -8.21
CA THR A 50 -10.97 7.09 -8.52
C THR A 50 -10.31 7.32 -9.85
N SER A 51 -11.15 7.65 -10.83
CA SER A 51 -10.73 8.26 -12.08
C SER A 51 -10.38 9.75 -11.86
N TYR A 52 -9.50 10.03 -10.90
CA TYR A 52 -9.01 11.37 -10.62
C TYR A 52 -7.51 11.45 -10.92
N PRO A 53 -7.07 12.35 -11.82
CA PRO A 53 -5.67 12.47 -12.16
C PRO A 53 -4.86 13.04 -10.99
N LEU A 54 -3.83 12.32 -10.56
CA LEU A 54 -2.87 12.76 -9.56
C LEU A 54 -1.59 13.24 -10.23
N ARG A 55 -0.99 14.32 -9.73
CA ARG A 55 0.39 14.67 -10.13
C ARG A 55 1.31 13.49 -9.83
N ARG A 56 2.31 13.25 -10.68
CA ARG A 56 3.30 12.16 -10.52
C ARG A 56 3.84 12.01 -9.11
N SER A 57 4.21 13.11 -8.46
CA SER A 57 4.70 13.06 -7.08
C SER A 57 3.65 12.55 -6.08
N ARG A 58 2.40 12.99 -6.20
CA ARG A 58 1.29 12.51 -5.35
C ARG A 58 0.92 11.07 -5.67
N PHE A 59 0.96 10.67 -6.94
CA PHE A 59 0.75 9.28 -7.34
C PHE A 59 1.79 8.35 -6.71
N ILE A 60 3.08 8.72 -6.76
CA ILE A 60 4.14 7.94 -6.12
C ILE A 60 3.92 7.85 -4.60
N VAL A 61 3.54 8.95 -3.95
CA VAL A 61 3.22 8.93 -2.51
C VAL A 61 2.04 8.01 -2.22
N MET A 62 0.98 8.06 -3.02
CA MET A 62 -0.18 7.16 -2.90
C MET A 62 0.29 5.70 -2.95
N CYS A 63 1.02 5.30 -3.99
CA CYS A 63 1.54 3.94 -4.11
C CYS A 63 2.48 3.51 -2.96
N LEU A 64 3.31 4.43 -2.43
CA LEU A 64 4.27 4.10 -1.37
C LEU A 64 3.67 4.12 0.04
N LEU A 65 2.56 4.82 0.26
CA LEU A 65 2.03 5.03 1.61
C LEU A 65 1.62 3.73 2.32
N PRO A 66 0.99 2.74 1.67
CA PRO A 66 0.62 1.50 2.34
C PRO A 66 1.79 0.65 2.82
N TYR A 67 2.99 0.81 2.25
CA TYR A 67 4.19 0.13 2.75
C TYR A 67 4.48 0.45 4.22
N LEU A 68 3.95 1.56 4.76
CA LEU A 68 4.04 1.87 6.19
C LEU A 68 3.47 0.75 7.07
N LEU A 69 2.44 0.02 6.59
CA LEU A 69 1.86 -1.12 7.31
C LEU A 69 2.84 -2.28 7.46
N GLY A 70 3.86 -2.38 6.60
CA GLY A 70 4.94 -3.37 6.71
C GLY A 70 6.24 -2.82 7.31
N VAL A 71 6.62 -1.59 6.94
CA VAL A 71 7.84 -0.92 7.39
C VAL A 71 7.80 -0.61 8.88
N ILE A 72 6.66 -0.16 9.41
CA ILE A 72 6.56 0.14 10.85
C ILE A 72 6.73 -1.15 11.67
N PRO A 73 6.01 -2.26 11.42
CA PRO A 73 6.22 -3.50 12.16
C PRO A 73 7.64 -4.07 12.06
N ILE A 74 8.31 -4.00 10.90
CA ILE A 74 9.68 -4.52 10.79
C ILE A 74 10.68 -3.66 11.56
N ILE A 75 10.51 -2.32 11.60
CA ILE A 75 11.36 -1.45 12.43
C ILE A 75 11.16 -1.78 13.91
N LEU A 76 9.90 -1.93 14.34
CA LEU A 76 9.58 -2.32 15.72
C LEU A 76 10.15 -3.69 16.09
N PHE A 77 10.11 -4.65 15.17
CA PHE A 77 10.75 -5.95 15.34
C PHE A 77 12.26 -5.82 15.55
N CYS A 78 12.95 -5.02 14.73
CA CYS A 78 14.40 -4.84 14.79
C CYS A 78 14.89 -4.20 16.10
N ILE A 79 14.09 -3.32 16.71
CA ILE A 79 14.45 -2.66 17.98
C ILE A 79 13.92 -3.41 19.22
N SER A 80 13.06 -4.41 19.02
CA SER A 80 12.48 -5.17 20.11
C SER A 80 13.49 -6.16 20.71
N PRO A 81 13.55 -6.32 22.04
CA PRO A 81 14.40 -7.31 22.69
C PRO A 81 14.18 -8.72 22.14
N ALA A 82 15.28 -9.48 21.99
CA ALA A 82 15.22 -10.85 21.47
C ALA A 82 14.43 -11.83 22.35
N THR A 83 14.21 -11.47 23.62
CA THR A 83 13.41 -12.21 24.61
C THR A 83 11.90 -12.08 24.38
N ASN A 84 11.44 -11.08 23.63
CA ASN A 84 10.03 -10.85 23.34
C ASN A 84 9.54 -11.72 22.17
N ILE A 85 9.65 -13.02 22.32
CA ILE A 85 9.49 -14.01 21.24
C ILE A 85 8.11 -13.93 20.58
N GLU A 86 7.04 -13.72 21.35
CA GLU A 86 5.67 -13.59 20.84
C GLU A 86 5.46 -12.29 20.06
N ILE A 87 5.84 -11.14 20.65
CA ILE A 87 5.71 -9.83 20.00
C ILE A 87 6.55 -9.80 18.72
N ASN A 88 7.75 -10.35 18.76
CA ASN A 88 8.65 -10.42 17.61
C ASN A 88 8.06 -11.31 16.50
N GLY A 89 7.47 -12.46 16.85
CA GLY A 89 6.77 -13.30 15.88
C GLY A 89 5.58 -12.58 15.24
N PHE A 90 4.76 -11.90 16.05
CA PHE A 90 3.61 -11.14 15.57
C PHE A 90 4.00 -9.97 14.64
N LEU A 91 4.98 -9.15 15.04
CA LEU A 91 5.48 -8.03 14.24
C LEU A 91 6.10 -8.51 12.92
N PHE A 92 6.84 -9.62 12.95
CA PHE A 92 7.39 -10.23 11.76
C PHE A 92 6.27 -10.71 10.81
N GLY A 93 5.26 -11.41 11.34
CA GLY A 93 4.10 -11.85 10.56
C GLY A 93 3.33 -10.68 9.94
N LEU A 94 3.09 -9.60 10.70
CA LEU A 94 2.50 -8.37 10.19
C LEU A 94 3.31 -7.74 9.06
N SER A 95 4.64 -7.68 9.23
CA SER A 95 5.53 -7.06 8.24
C SER A 95 5.52 -7.79 6.91
N PHE A 96 5.34 -9.11 6.92
CA PHE A 96 5.41 -9.94 5.72
C PHE A 96 4.36 -9.54 4.69
N LEU A 97 3.08 -9.55 5.08
CA LEU A 97 2.01 -9.10 4.17
C LEU A 97 2.06 -7.58 3.94
N GLY A 98 2.36 -6.76 4.96
CA GLY A 98 2.45 -5.31 4.77
C GLY A 98 3.55 -4.82 3.81
N LEU A 99 4.59 -5.63 3.58
CA LEU A 99 5.66 -5.33 2.61
C LEU A 99 5.44 -6.01 1.25
N THR A 100 4.70 -7.12 1.22
CA THR A 100 4.49 -7.90 -0.02
C THR A 100 3.18 -7.54 -0.72
N SER A 101 2.13 -7.15 0.01
CA SER A 101 0.84 -6.76 -0.58
C SER A 101 0.92 -5.56 -1.52
N PRO A 102 1.75 -4.51 -1.26
CA PRO A 102 1.85 -3.37 -2.17
C PRO A 102 2.77 -3.63 -3.37
N CYS A 103 3.00 -4.88 -3.78
CA CYS A 103 3.94 -5.20 -4.87
C CYS A 103 3.54 -4.56 -6.22
N VAL A 104 2.23 -4.52 -6.51
CA VAL A 104 1.67 -3.86 -7.68
C VAL A 104 1.86 -2.34 -7.59
N ASP A 105 1.73 -1.77 -6.38
CA ASP A 105 2.01 -0.35 -6.14
C ASP A 105 3.49 -0.01 -6.40
N GLY A 106 4.41 -0.87 -5.94
CA GLY A 106 5.84 -0.74 -6.25
C GLY A 106 6.13 -0.80 -7.74
N TYR A 107 5.44 -1.68 -8.48
CA TYR A 107 5.54 -1.72 -9.94
C TYR A 107 5.03 -0.44 -10.60
N ASN A 108 3.90 0.09 -10.14
CA ASN A 108 3.34 1.35 -10.63
C ASN A 108 4.28 2.54 -10.37
N VAL A 109 4.96 2.58 -9.23
CA VAL A 109 6.02 3.57 -8.95
C VAL A 109 7.16 3.43 -9.94
N PHE A 110 7.66 2.21 -10.19
CA PHE A 110 8.71 1.98 -11.18
C PHE A 110 8.32 2.47 -12.57
N GLN A 111 7.08 2.19 -13.01
CA GLN A 111 6.54 2.65 -14.28
C GLN A 111 6.45 4.18 -14.33
N ALA A 112 5.90 4.82 -13.28
CA ALA A 112 5.82 6.28 -13.18
C ALA A 112 7.22 6.94 -13.20
N LEU A 113 8.21 6.33 -12.56
CA LEU A 113 9.59 6.84 -12.57
C LEU A 113 10.25 6.74 -13.94
N ARG A 114 10.00 5.64 -14.67
CA ARG A 114 10.68 5.35 -15.94
C ARG A 114 9.98 5.94 -17.16
N GLN A 115 8.66 6.11 -17.12
CA GLN A 115 7.84 6.39 -18.31
C GLN A 115 7.17 7.76 -18.30
N THR A 116 7.30 8.55 -17.23
CA THR A 116 6.65 9.87 -17.11
C THR A 116 7.62 10.97 -16.63
N LYS A 117 7.25 12.23 -16.87
CA LYS A 117 7.98 13.43 -16.47
C LYS A 117 7.44 13.99 -15.15
N GLU A 118 8.24 14.79 -14.44
CA GLU A 118 7.86 15.34 -13.13
C GLU A 118 6.56 16.16 -13.10
N GLY A 119 6.18 16.77 -14.22
CA GLY A 119 4.94 17.54 -14.36
C GLY A 119 3.72 16.74 -14.83
N ASP A 120 3.88 15.46 -15.15
CA ASP A 120 2.79 14.64 -15.69
C ASP A 120 1.78 14.28 -14.59
N TYR A 121 0.56 14.00 -15.04
CA TYR A 121 -0.50 13.45 -14.21
C TYR A 121 -0.73 11.98 -14.55
N LEU A 122 -0.99 11.18 -13.53
CA LEU A 122 -1.27 9.76 -13.62
C LEU A 122 -2.67 9.45 -13.11
N GLN A 123 -3.34 8.52 -13.77
CA GLN A 123 -4.71 8.12 -13.42
C GLN A 123 -4.92 6.64 -13.71
N PHE A 124 -5.54 5.93 -12.76
CA PHE A 124 -6.07 4.60 -13.01
C PHE A 124 -7.41 4.67 -13.75
N TYR A 125 -7.57 3.81 -14.75
CA TYR A 125 -8.84 3.60 -15.43
C TYR A 125 -8.97 2.13 -15.81
N GLY A 126 -9.89 1.43 -15.14
CA GLY A 126 -9.91 -0.04 -15.17
C GLY A 126 -8.61 -0.60 -14.58
N ASP A 127 -8.00 -1.53 -15.29
CA ASP A 127 -6.72 -2.15 -14.93
C ASP A 127 -5.51 -1.39 -15.49
N ASP A 128 -5.75 -0.32 -16.25
CA ASP A 128 -4.71 0.45 -16.94
C ASP A 128 -4.31 1.72 -16.19
N LEU A 129 -3.05 2.12 -16.40
CA LEU A 129 -2.46 3.35 -15.88
C LEU A 129 -2.16 4.31 -17.04
N TYR A 130 -2.82 5.46 -17.05
CA TYR A 130 -2.64 6.49 -18.07
C TYR A 130 -1.78 7.64 -17.55
N ALA A 131 -0.96 8.21 -18.44
CA ALA A 131 -0.17 9.41 -18.17
C ALA A 131 -0.61 10.56 -19.09
N PHE A 132 -0.82 11.73 -18.49
CA PHE A 132 -1.18 12.96 -19.19
C PHE A 132 -0.06 13.98 -19.03
N SER A 133 0.54 14.37 -20.16
CA SER A 133 1.55 15.43 -20.20
C SER A 133 0.91 16.78 -20.48
N GLY A 134 1.07 17.73 -19.56
CA GLY A 134 0.51 19.08 -19.66
C GLY A 134 -0.17 19.52 -18.37
N ASN A 135 -0.71 20.74 -18.37
CA ASN A 135 -1.53 21.23 -17.25
C ASN A 135 -2.98 20.78 -17.46
N LEU A 136 -3.48 19.95 -16.54
CA LEU A 136 -4.91 19.63 -16.37
C LEU A 136 -5.59 20.69 -15.49
#